data_AF-A0A4R9BGR0-F1
#
_entry.id   AF-A0A4R9BGR0-F1
#
_cell.length_a   1.000
_cell.length_b   1.000
_cell.length_c   1.000
_cell.angle_alpha   90.00
_cell.angle_beta   90.00
_cell.angle_gamma   90.00
#
_symmetry.space_group_name_H-M   'P 1'
#
loop_
_entity.id
_entity.type
_entity.pdbx_description
1 polymer ?
#
loop_
_entity_poly.entity_id
_entity_poly.type
_entity_poly.pdbx_seq_one_letter_code
_entity_poly.pdbx_strand_id
1 'polypeptide(L)'
;MPTAPSSPRRSPRSRTSPSRCPRSTSVRVRQGRASSRLASGGAALLRWGHRSWWPRPPSTRSTLTSQAYLDTIKAKTGLGPDDFRAAAAAKGLLGPTVKTADIVAWLKEDYGLGTGHAMALVSALGQVPGQRLPAGEKVNAQFSGAKAHWRPTFDTLLAHARKLGPVTLAPTNSYISLLKGSGKFAIVQVTAGRLDLGLKLPGIDGTEALEASGSWNSMVTHRLRLADPADLSPDVLTWLGRAYDTA
;
A
#
# COMPACT_ATOMS: atom_id res chain seq x y z
N MET A 1 -25.17 -49.78 -30.06
CA MET A 1 -26.25 -48.95 -30.64
C MET A 1 -26.74 -48.04 -29.52
N PRO A 2 -26.65 -46.70 -29.61
CA PRO A 2 -27.03 -45.91 -30.79
C PRO A 2 -25.99 -44.86 -31.29
N THR A 3 -26.00 -44.70 -32.61
CA THR A 3 -25.82 -43.49 -33.45
C THR A 3 -24.78 -42.40 -33.09
N ALA A 4 -23.76 -42.29 -33.95
CA ALA A 4 -23.04 -41.05 -34.23
C ALA A 4 -23.94 -40.02 -34.94
N PRO A 5 -23.57 -38.73 -34.89
CA PRO A 5 -23.74 -37.89 -36.06
C PRO A 5 -22.48 -37.09 -36.43
N SER A 6 -22.42 -36.86 -37.74
CA SER A 6 -21.33 -36.35 -38.56
C SER A 6 -20.98 -34.87 -38.32
N SER A 7 -19.70 -34.55 -38.47
CA SER A 7 -19.21 -33.19 -38.77
C SER A 7 -19.66 -32.71 -40.15
N PRO A 8 -19.67 -31.38 -40.38
CA PRO A 8 -18.88 -30.88 -41.50
C PRO A 8 -18.11 -29.58 -41.21
N ARG A 9 -16.90 -29.52 -41.78
CA ARG A 9 -16.08 -28.32 -42.01
C ARG A 9 -16.84 -27.29 -42.87
N ARG A 10 -16.63 -25.99 -42.61
CA ARG A 10 -16.33 -25.00 -43.66
C ARG A 10 -15.60 -23.78 -43.12
N SER A 11 -14.83 -23.20 -44.04
CA SER A 11 -13.62 -22.38 -43.87
C SER A 11 -13.92 -20.86 -44.08
N PRO A 12 -12.90 -19.97 -44.07
CA PRO A 12 -12.98 -18.56 -43.69
C PRO A 12 -13.21 -17.60 -44.88
N ARG A 13 -13.43 -16.30 -44.57
CA ARG A 13 -13.22 -15.07 -45.38
C ARG A 13 -13.89 -13.92 -44.61
N SER A 14 -13.52 -12.64 -44.68
CA SER A 14 -12.60 -11.90 -45.52
C SER A 14 -12.46 -10.47 -44.96
N ARG A 15 -11.29 -9.87 -45.25
CA ARG A 15 -10.98 -8.44 -45.19
C ARG A 15 -12.02 -7.56 -45.89
N THR A 16 -12.23 -6.36 -45.37
CA THR A 16 -12.54 -5.15 -46.16
C THR A 16 -11.95 -3.91 -45.47
N SER A 17 -11.07 -3.22 -46.21
CA SER A 17 -10.71 -1.80 -46.07
C SER A 17 -11.38 -1.08 -47.26
N PRO A 18 -11.74 0.21 -47.19
CA PRO A 18 -10.87 1.32 -47.64
C PRO A 18 -11.09 2.59 -46.77
N SER A 19 -10.47 3.78 -46.88
CA SER A 19 -9.93 4.53 -48.02
C SER A 19 -9.13 5.77 -47.54
N ARG A 20 -7.99 6.03 -48.20
CA ARG A 20 -7.41 7.31 -48.71
C ARG A 20 -7.27 8.59 -47.84
N CYS A 21 -6.00 9.08 -47.81
CA CYS A 21 -5.52 10.48 -47.62
C CYS A 21 -5.85 11.38 -48.86
N PRO A 22 -5.60 12.73 -48.91
CA PRO A 22 -4.26 13.35 -48.81
C PRO A 22 -4.12 14.83 -48.29
N ARG A 23 -2.88 15.13 -47.84
CA ARG A 23 -2.00 16.33 -47.94
C ARG A 23 -2.49 17.79 -48.16
N SER A 24 -1.75 18.68 -47.46
CA SER A 24 -1.12 19.97 -47.93
C SER A 24 -2.09 21.17 -48.10
N THR A 25 -1.80 22.41 -47.69
CA THR A 25 -0.62 23.25 -48.03
C THR A 25 -0.64 24.54 -47.17
N SER A 26 0.55 25.05 -46.84
CA SER A 26 1.00 26.46 -46.66
C SER A 26 0.00 27.60 -46.39
N VAL A 27 0.40 28.57 -45.54
CA VAL A 27 0.89 29.91 -45.97
C VAL A 27 1.35 30.70 -44.73
N ARG A 28 2.53 31.30 -44.86
CA ARG A 28 3.17 32.25 -43.95
C ARG A 28 2.87 33.65 -44.49
N VAL A 29 2.32 34.58 -43.71
CA VAL A 29 2.37 36.02 -44.04
C VAL A 29 2.74 36.84 -42.81
N ARG A 30 3.63 37.77 -43.09
CA ARG A 30 4.39 38.70 -42.28
C ARG A 30 3.71 40.07 -42.38
N GLN A 31 3.42 40.72 -41.27
CA GLN A 31 3.23 42.17 -41.16
C GLN A 31 3.68 42.56 -39.75
N GLY A 32 4.37 43.65 -39.48
CA GLY A 32 4.78 44.81 -40.26
C GLY A 32 5.35 45.77 -39.22
N ARG A 33 6.59 46.24 -39.44
CA ARG A 33 7.19 47.32 -38.64
C ARG A 33 6.40 48.62 -38.87
N ALA A 34 6.30 49.43 -37.83
CA ALA A 34 6.86 50.78 -37.75
C ALA A 34 5.91 51.72 -36.99
N SER A 35 6.42 52.35 -35.94
CA SER A 35 6.38 53.80 -35.82
C SER A 35 7.44 54.27 -34.84
N SER A 36 8.12 55.33 -35.28
CA SER A 36 9.29 55.96 -34.70
C SER A 36 8.93 57.37 -34.23
N ARG A 37 9.84 57.94 -33.40
CA ARG A 37 10.06 59.36 -33.05
C ARG A 37 9.42 59.77 -31.71
N LEU A 38 10.23 59.92 -30.67
CA LEU A 38 11.13 61.05 -30.30
C LEU A 38 10.37 62.10 -29.49
N ALA A 39 10.60 62.12 -28.18
CA ALA A 39 10.69 63.35 -27.40
C ALA A 39 11.49 63.07 -26.13
N SER A 40 12.64 63.71 -26.08
CA SER A 40 13.62 63.76 -25.01
C SER A 40 13.24 64.74 -23.90
N GLY A 41 13.63 64.43 -22.67
CA GLY A 41 14.01 65.42 -21.66
C GLY A 41 12.97 65.74 -20.59
N GLY A 42 13.27 65.40 -19.34
CA GLY A 42 12.53 65.91 -18.18
C GLY A 42 12.64 64.99 -16.97
N ALA A 43 13.72 65.11 -16.20
CA ALA A 43 13.91 64.43 -14.93
C ALA A 43 12.85 64.88 -13.90
N ALA A 44 12.11 63.92 -13.33
CA ALA A 44 11.24 64.16 -12.18
C ALA A 44 11.26 62.95 -11.23
N LEU A 45 12.06 63.12 -10.17
CA LEU A 45 11.80 62.75 -8.78
C LEU A 45 10.89 61.52 -8.51
N LEU A 46 11.58 60.44 -8.12
CA LEU A 46 11.19 59.39 -7.18
C LEU A 46 9.79 59.53 -6.52
N ARG A 47 8.82 58.77 -7.02
CA ARG A 47 7.72 58.18 -6.23
C ARG A 47 7.54 56.73 -6.62
N TRP A 48 8.02 55.83 -5.77
CA TRP A 48 7.76 54.40 -5.90
C TRP A 48 6.31 54.11 -5.54
N GLY A 49 5.51 53.74 -6.54
CA GLY A 49 4.16 53.22 -6.36
C GLY A 49 4.18 51.73 -6.02
N HIS A 50 3.62 51.41 -4.86
CA HIS A 50 2.80 50.23 -4.55
C HIS A 50 3.07 48.92 -5.31
N ARG A 51 3.79 48.00 -4.66
CA ARG A 51 3.32 46.61 -4.46
C ARG A 51 3.72 46.19 -3.05
N SER A 52 2.80 46.31 -2.11
CA SER A 52 2.92 45.70 -0.80
C SER A 52 2.95 44.18 -0.99
N TRP A 53 4.14 43.62 -0.99
CA TRP A 53 4.40 42.19 -0.99
C TRP A 53 4.09 41.67 0.43
N TRP A 54 2.80 41.48 0.73
CA TRP A 54 2.41 40.72 1.90
C TRP A 54 2.66 39.24 1.58
N PRO A 55 3.54 38.52 2.31
CA PRO A 55 3.58 37.08 2.20
C PRO A 55 2.20 36.55 2.62
N ARG A 56 1.56 35.75 1.75
CA ARG A 56 0.35 35.02 2.14
C ARG A 56 0.72 34.20 3.38
N PRO A 57 -0.03 34.29 4.50
CA PRO A 57 0.23 33.42 5.64
C PRO A 57 0.15 31.97 5.14
N PRO A 58 1.06 31.08 5.58
CA PRO A 58 0.97 29.68 5.21
C PRO A 58 -0.43 29.21 5.60
N SER A 59 -1.18 28.66 4.64
CA SER A 59 -2.40 27.95 4.97
C SER A 59 -1.98 26.81 5.88
N THR A 60 -2.17 26.94 7.19
CA THR A 60 -2.06 25.85 8.14
C THR A 60 -3.19 24.88 7.81
N ARG A 61 -2.96 24.03 6.81
CA ARG A 61 -3.50 22.68 6.87
C ARG A 61 -2.80 22.05 8.06
N SER A 62 -3.35 22.25 9.25
CA SER A 62 -2.94 21.54 10.44
C SER A 62 -3.10 20.06 10.13
N THR A 63 -2.00 19.40 9.82
CA THR A 63 -1.91 17.95 9.89
C THR A 63 -2.10 17.63 11.37
N LEU A 64 -3.35 17.39 11.78
CA LEU A 64 -3.67 17.05 13.15
C LEU A 64 -2.86 15.80 13.52
N THR A 65 -1.91 15.97 14.44
CA THR A 65 -1.15 14.85 15.01
C THR A 65 -2.10 14.00 15.85
N SER A 66 -1.78 12.72 16.06
CA SER A 66 -2.61 11.84 16.90
C SER A 66 -2.88 12.44 18.29
N GLN A 67 -1.92 13.20 18.84
CA GLN A 67 -2.06 13.91 20.11
C GLN A 67 -3.13 15.01 20.05
N ALA A 68 -3.19 15.80 18.96
CA ALA A 68 -4.19 16.86 18.81
C ALA A 68 -5.63 16.31 18.79
N TYR A 69 -5.83 15.08 18.27
CA TYR A 69 -7.12 14.39 18.37
C TYR A 69 -7.45 13.99 19.80
N LEU A 70 -6.49 13.49 20.57
CA LEU A 70 -6.69 13.12 21.97
C LEU A 70 -7.00 14.34 22.85
N ASP A 71 -6.34 15.47 22.60
CA ASP A 71 -6.60 16.71 23.31
C ASP A 71 -8.00 17.25 22.98
N THR A 72 -8.43 17.14 21.72
CA THR A 72 -9.79 17.50 21.30
C THR A 72 -10.85 16.58 21.93
N ILE A 73 -10.54 15.29 22.11
CA ILE A 73 -11.42 14.35 22.80
C ILE A 73 -11.54 14.76 24.27
N LYS A 74 -10.41 14.97 24.96
CA LYS A 74 -10.42 15.41 26.36
C LYS A 74 -11.15 16.73 26.55
N ALA A 75 -11.02 17.68 25.62
CA ALA A 75 -11.76 18.93 25.66
C ALA A 75 -13.28 18.75 25.48
N LYS A 76 -13.72 17.74 24.73
CA LYS A 76 -15.14 17.46 24.48
C LYS A 76 -15.80 16.59 25.53
N THR A 77 -15.09 15.57 26.03
CA THR A 77 -15.64 14.55 26.93
C THR A 77 -15.21 14.75 28.37
N GLY A 78 -14.19 15.57 28.63
CA GLY A 78 -13.55 15.70 29.95
C GLY A 78 -12.69 14.50 30.35
N LEU A 79 -12.67 13.43 29.53
CA LEU A 79 -12.03 12.15 29.85
C LEU A 79 -10.72 11.99 29.08
N GLY A 80 -9.72 11.45 29.75
CA GLY A 80 -8.43 11.11 29.17
C GLY A 80 -8.39 9.69 28.58
N PRO A 81 -7.33 9.35 27.82
CA PRO A 81 -7.16 8.02 27.24
C PRO A 81 -7.22 6.87 28.26
N ASP A 82 -6.75 7.09 29.49
CA ASP A 82 -6.77 6.07 30.56
C ASP A 82 -8.18 5.83 31.11
N ASP A 83 -9.03 6.86 31.17
CA ASP A 83 -10.43 6.72 31.57
C ASP A 83 -11.20 5.89 30.55
N PHE A 84 -10.97 6.15 29.25
CA PHE A 84 -11.54 5.35 28.19
C PHE A 84 -11.03 3.90 28.21
N ARG A 85 -9.79 3.68 28.65
CA ARG A 85 -9.26 2.32 28.83
C ARG A 85 -9.99 1.59 29.95
N ALA A 86 -10.18 2.25 31.09
CA ALA A 86 -10.94 1.68 32.20
C ALA A 86 -12.39 1.37 31.80
N ALA A 87 -13.04 2.29 31.07
CA ALA A 87 -14.39 2.11 30.55
C ALA A 87 -14.47 0.97 29.52
N ALA A 88 -13.50 0.88 28.60
CA ALA A 88 -13.41 -0.21 27.63
C ALA A 88 -13.16 -1.56 28.33
N ALA A 89 -12.32 -1.60 29.37
CA ALA A 89 -12.07 -2.80 30.17
C ALA A 89 -13.34 -3.27 30.88
N ALA A 90 -14.07 -2.35 31.52
CA ALA A 90 -15.32 -2.63 32.22
C ALA A 90 -16.41 -3.17 31.28
N LYS A 91 -16.42 -2.75 30.02
CA LYS A 91 -17.32 -3.26 28.98
C LYS A 91 -16.83 -4.53 28.27
N GLY A 92 -15.65 -5.05 28.63
CA GLY A 92 -15.06 -6.21 27.95
C GLY A 92 -14.56 -5.91 26.52
N LEU A 93 -14.41 -4.63 26.16
CA LEU A 93 -14.01 -4.17 24.83
C LEU A 93 -12.49 -4.18 24.59
N LEU A 94 -11.70 -4.69 25.55
CA LEU A 94 -10.25 -4.85 25.44
C LEU A 94 -9.80 -6.28 25.10
N GLY A 95 -10.72 -7.17 24.71
CA GLY A 95 -10.39 -8.54 24.34
C GLY A 95 -9.66 -8.68 23.00
N PRO A 96 -8.92 -9.78 22.78
CA PRO A 96 -8.22 -10.05 21.50
C PRO A 96 -9.17 -10.33 20.33
N THR A 97 -10.42 -10.69 20.64
CA THR A 97 -11.49 -10.99 19.67
C THR A 97 -12.37 -9.78 19.34
N VAL A 98 -12.22 -8.67 20.05
CA VAL A 98 -13.04 -7.46 19.89
C VAL A 98 -12.58 -6.69 18.67
N LYS A 99 -13.50 -6.40 17.75
CA LYS A 99 -13.17 -5.66 16.53
C LYS A 99 -13.05 -4.18 16.84
N THR A 100 -12.10 -3.51 16.20
CA THR A 100 -11.98 -2.04 16.22
C THR A 100 -13.30 -1.35 15.87
N ALA A 101 -14.10 -1.93 14.97
CA ALA A 101 -15.40 -1.39 14.60
C ALA A 101 -16.38 -1.32 15.79
N ASP A 102 -16.36 -2.32 16.68
CA ASP A 102 -17.26 -2.38 17.84
C ASP A 102 -16.87 -1.31 18.87
N ILE A 103 -15.56 -1.09 19.07
CA ILE A 103 -15.05 -0.03 19.94
C ILE A 103 -15.39 1.35 19.37
N VAL A 104 -15.28 1.54 18.04
CA VAL A 104 -15.66 2.79 17.38
C VAL A 104 -17.17 3.05 17.46
N ALA A 105 -18.00 2.02 17.36
CA ALA A 105 -19.45 2.13 17.52
C ALA A 105 -19.80 2.58 18.95
N TRP A 106 -19.24 1.91 19.97
CA TRP A 106 -19.40 2.30 21.36
C TRP A 106 -18.97 3.76 21.63
N LEU A 107 -17.81 4.19 21.10
CA LEU A 107 -17.33 5.55 21.27
C LEU A 107 -18.22 6.61 20.59
N LYS A 108 -18.93 6.23 19.52
CA LYS A 108 -19.93 7.08 18.87
C LYS A 108 -21.21 7.16 19.69
N GLU A 109 -21.69 6.02 20.18
CA GLU A 109 -22.95 5.90 20.91
C GLU A 109 -22.88 6.54 22.29
N ASP A 110 -21.86 6.23 23.08
CA ASP A 110 -21.77 6.68 24.48
C ASP A 110 -21.17 8.10 24.60
N TYR A 111 -20.30 8.51 23.67
CA TYR A 111 -19.51 9.75 23.80
C TYR A 111 -19.65 10.71 22.60
N GLY A 112 -20.47 10.38 21.60
CA GLY A 112 -20.68 11.24 20.44
C GLY A 112 -19.43 11.51 19.61
N LEU A 113 -18.41 10.66 19.71
CA LEU A 113 -17.13 10.89 19.03
C LEU A 113 -17.24 10.59 17.53
N GLY A 114 -16.90 11.55 16.68
CA GLY A 114 -16.80 11.33 15.24
C GLY A 114 -15.75 10.27 14.88
N THR A 115 -15.89 9.61 13.72
CA THR A 115 -15.05 8.47 13.30
C THR A 115 -13.55 8.72 13.44
N GLY A 116 -13.04 9.92 13.11
CA GLY A 116 -11.63 10.25 13.24
C GLY A 116 -11.12 10.29 14.70
N HIS A 117 -11.92 10.85 15.61
CA HIS A 117 -11.61 10.89 17.04
C HIS A 117 -11.68 9.50 17.67
N ALA A 118 -12.73 8.73 17.33
CA ALA A 118 -12.87 7.36 17.79
C ALA A 118 -11.70 6.48 17.32
N MET A 119 -11.26 6.61 16.05
CA MET A 119 -10.10 5.87 15.54
C MET A 119 -8.78 6.30 16.19
N ALA A 120 -8.58 7.59 16.47
CA ALA A 120 -7.41 8.06 17.20
C ALA A 120 -7.36 7.49 18.62
N LEU A 121 -8.51 7.45 19.30
CA LEU A 121 -8.63 6.85 20.61
C LEU A 121 -8.42 5.34 20.58
N VAL A 122 -9.01 4.61 19.62
CA VAL A 122 -8.73 3.18 19.44
C VAL A 122 -7.27 2.92 19.12
N SER A 123 -6.60 3.78 18.35
CA SER A 123 -5.17 3.65 18.13
C SER A 123 -4.36 3.86 19.41
N ALA A 124 -4.74 4.84 20.25
CA ALA A 124 -4.11 5.07 21.56
C ALA A 124 -4.40 3.94 22.56
N LEU A 125 -5.60 3.36 22.50
CA LEU A 125 -6.03 2.18 23.28
C LEU A 125 -5.50 0.86 22.70
N GLY A 126 -5.11 0.82 21.42
CA GLY A 126 -4.57 -0.34 20.71
C GLY A 126 -3.04 -0.38 20.67
N GLN A 127 -2.38 0.71 21.08
CA GLN A 127 -1.01 0.67 21.57
C GLN A 127 -0.89 0.06 22.97
N VAL A 128 -2.01 -0.42 23.55
CA VAL A 128 -2.04 -1.11 24.84
C VAL A 128 -1.65 -2.58 24.67
N PRO A 129 -0.65 -3.08 25.43
CA PRO A 129 -0.29 -4.49 25.47
C PRO A 129 -1.53 -5.35 25.79
N GLY A 130 -1.92 -6.25 24.89
CA GLY A 130 -3.07 -7.14 25.06
C GLY A 130 -4.08 -7.14 23.90
N GLN A 131 -4.15 -6.04 23.14
CA GLN A 131 -5.00 -5.92 21.92
C GLN A 131 -4.23 -6.29 20.63
N ARG A 132 -3.19 -7.12 20.76
CA ARG A 132 -2.45 -7.66 19.61
C ARG A 132 -2.84 -9.12 19.46
N LEU A 133 -3.53 -9.45 18.37
CA LEU A 133 -3.64 -10.85 17.94
C LEU A 133 -2.24 -11.48 18.01
N PRO A 134 -2.07 -12.63 18.68
CA PRO A 134 -0.78 -13.30 18.75
C PRO A 134 -0.29 -13.56 17.32
N ALA A 135 1.03 -13.62 17.14
CA ALA A 135 1.61 -13.73 15.80
C ALA A 135 1.03 -14.92 15.01
N GLY A 136 0.76 -16.04 15.68
CA GLY A 136 0.10 -17.21 15.07
C GLY A 136 -1.31 -16.91 14.53
N GLU A 137 -2.14 -16.18 15.29
CA GLU A 137 -3.48 -15.78 14.83
C GLU A 137 -3.42 -14.78 13.67
N LYS A 138 -2.48 -13.83 13.71
CA LYS A 138 -2.27 -12.91 12.58
C LYS A 138 -1.85 -13.65 11.31
N VAL A 139 -1.00 -14.67 11.45
CA VAL A 139 -0.63 -15.54 10.33
C VAL A 139 -1.86 -16.28 9.82
N ASN A 140 -2.65 -16.91 10.70
CA ASN A 140 -3.87 -17.62 10.30
C ASN A 140 -4.87 -16.70 9.57
N ALA A 141 -5.03 -15.45 10.04
CA ALA A 141 -5.92 -14.47 9.42
C ALA A 141 -5.54 -14.15 7.96
N GLN A 142 -4.24 -14.20 7.60
CA GLN A 142 -3.78 -13.97 6.22
C GLN A 142 -4.25 -15.07 5.25
N PHE A 143 -4.56 -16.27 5.76
CA PHE A 143 -4.99 -17.44 4.96
C PHE A 143 -6.46 -17.79 5.19
N SER A 144 -7.31 -16.78 5.42
CA SER A 144 -8.75 -16.98 5.57
C SER A 144 -9.51 -16.74 4.26
N GLY A 145 -10.72 -17.32 4.16
CA GLY A 145 -11.62 -17.14 3.02
C GLY A 145 -10.99 -17.56 1.70
N ALA A 146 -11.09 -16.70 0.68
CA ALA A 146 -10.58 -16.96 -0.67
C ALA A 146 -9.05 -17.18 -0.74
N LYS A 147 -8.30 -16.87 0.33
CA LYS A 147 -6.84 -17.02 0.38
C LYS A 147 -6.39 -18.33 1.04
N ALA A 148 -7.32 -19.15 1.55
CA ALA A 148 -7.00 -20.34 2.34
C ALA A 148 -6.17 -21.36 1.57
N HIS A 149 -6.36 -21.46 0.26
CA HIS A 149 -5.60 -22.37 -0.61
C HIS A 149 -4.09 -22.05 -0.67
N TRP A 150 -3.65 -20.85 -0.28
CA TRP A 150 -2.23 -20.50 -0.19
C TRP A 150 -1.54 -21.02 1.08
N ARG A 151 -2.29 -21.54 2.06
CA ARG A 151 -1.73 -21.99 3.33
C ARG A 151 -0.68 -23.11 3.15
N PRO A 152 -0.94 -24.18 2.39
CA PRO A 152 0.06 -25.23 2.15
C PRO A 152 1.34 -24.72 1.48
N THR A 153 1.22 -23.76 0.54
CA THR A 153 2.36 -23.14 -0.13
C THR A 153 3.23 -22.38 0.88
N PHE A 154 2.60 -21.59 1.76
CA PHE A 154 3.31 -20.88 2.82
C PHE A 154 3.95 -21.83 3.82
N ASP A 155 3.26 -22.89 4.23
CA ASP A 155 3.78 -23.87 5.18
C ASP A 155 5.00 -24.60 4.59
N THR A 156 5.00 -24.88 3.28
CA THR A 156 6.15 -25.44 2.56
C THR A 156 7.34 -24.48 2.54
N LEU A 157 7.10 -23.20 2.21
CA LEU A 157 8.13 -22.16 2.25
C LEU A 157 8.75 -22.02 3.66
N LEU A 158 7.90 -21.98 4.69
CA LEU A 158 8.34 -21.85 6.07
C LEU A 158 9.11 -23.08 6.55
N ALA A 159 8.66 -24.28 6.19
CA ALA A 159 9.36 -25.52 6.51
C ALA A 159 10.73 -25.56 5.84
N HIS A 160 10.84 -25.13 4.58
CA HIS A 160 12.13 -25.02 3.90
C HIS A 160 13.06 -24.00 4.59
N ALA A 161 12.57 -22.79 4.89
CA ALA A 161 13.37 -21.78 5.58
C ALA A 161 13.86 -22.25 6.96
N ARG A 162 13.02 -22.97 7.72
CA ARG A 162 13.39 -23.52 9.03
C ARG A 162 14.43 -24.64 8.98
N LYS A 163 14.57 -25.34 7.84
CA LYS A 163 15.67 -26.30 7.64
C LYS A 163 17.03 -25.61 7.55
N LEU A 164 17.06 -24.34 7.12
CA LEU A 164 18.28 -23.53 7.03
C LEU A 164 18.69 -22.95 8.39
N GLY A 165 17.74 -22.80 9.32
CA GLY A 165 18.00 -22.43 10.70
C GLY A 165 16.84 -21.69 11.38
N PRO A 166 17.12 -20.94 12.47
CA PRO A 166 16.08 -20.24 13.23
C PRO A 166 15.37 -19.15 12.42
N VAL A 167 14.04 -19.27 12.31
CA VAL A 167 13.19 -18.31 11.61
C VAL A 167 12.06 -17.82 12.52
N THR A 168 11.97 -16.51 12.67
CA THR A 168 10.89 -15.82 13.41
C THR A 168 9.91 -15.19 12.43
N LEU A 169 8.61 -15.26 12.73
CA LEU A 169 7.56 -14.61 11.95
C LEU A 169 7.17 -13.27 12.58
N ALA A 170 7.20 -12.19 11.79
CA ALA A 170 6.63 -10.91 12.18
C ALA A 170 5.48 -10.55 11.22
N PRO A 171 4.24 -10.97 11.53
CA PRO A 171 3.08 -10.64 10.71
C PRO A 171 2.65 -9.19 10.91
N THR A 172 2.37 -8.52 9.80
CA THR A 172 1.67 -7.24 9.74
C THR A 172 0.20 -7.48 9.38
N ASN A 173 -0.54 -6.41 9.09
CA ASN A 173 -1.94 -6.52 8.64
C ASN A 173 -2.05 -7.02 7.19
N SER A 174 -1.01 -6.86 6.36
CA SER A 174 -1.07 -7.15 4.92
C SER A 174 -0.07 -8.19 4.43
N TYR A 175 0.99 -8.46 5.18
CA TYR A 175 2.03 -9.42 4.80
C TYR A 175 2.74 -10.01 6.02
N ILE A 176 3.44 -11.12 5.82
CA ILE A 176 4.21 -11.83 6.84
C ILE A 176 5.69 -11.63 6.54
N SER A 177 6.43 -11.05 7.48
CA SER A 177 7.90 -10.96 7.36
C SER A 177 8.54 -12.21 7.96
N LEU A 178 9.55 -12.74 7.28
CA LEU A 178 10.42 -13.81 7.73
C LEU A 178 11.74 -13.21 8.21
N LEU A 179 12.11 -13.51 9.46
CA LEU A 179 13.25 -12.93 10.14
C LEU A 179 14.26 -14.00 10.54
N LYS A 180 15.54 -13.67 10.40
CA LYS A 180 16.68 -14.37 10.97
C LYS A 180 17.27 -13.45 12.05
N GLY A 181 17.13 -13.85 13.31
CA GLY A 181 17.39 -12.93 14.44
C GLY A 181 16.47 -11.69 14.38
N SER A 182 17.06 -10.50 14.26
CA SER A 182 16.34 -9.22 14.11
C SER A 182 16.18 -8.77 12.65
N GLY A 183 16.90 -9.39 11.71
CA GLY A 183 16.92 -9.02 10.30
C GLY A 183 15.84 -9.73 9.50
N LYS A 184 15.11 -8.99 8.66
CA LYS A 184 14.19 -9.59 7.68
C LYS A 184 14.91 -9.95 6.39
N PHE A 185 14.67 -11.16 5.91
CA PHE A 185 15.26 -11.68 4.68
C PHE A 185 14.21 -11.93 3.60
N ALA A 186 12.95 -12.18 3.99
CA ALA A 186 11.87 -12.39 3.05
C ALA A 186 10.52 -11.83 3.57
N ILE A 187 9.61 -11.57 2.64
CA ILE A 187 8.24 -11.12 2.90
C ILE A 187 7.28 -11.97 2.08
N VAL A 188 6.21 -12.45 2.70
CA VAL A 188 5.14 -13.17 2.02
C VAL A 188 3.86 -12.35 2.09
N GLN A 189 3.30 -11.99 0.94
CA GLN A 189 1.99 -11.34 0.85
C GLN A 189 1.04 -12.23 0.05
N VAL A 190 -0.17 -12.42 0.57
CA VAL A 190 -1.19 -13.28 -0.06
C VAL A 190 -2.45 -12.50 -0.44
N THR A 191 -2.87 -12.73 -1.67
CA THR A 191 -4.12 -12.25 -2.25
C THR A 191 -4.99 -13.43 -2.66
N ALA A 192 -6.21 -13.19 -3.12
CA ALA A 192 -7.12 -14.28 -3.51
C ALA A 192 -6.65 -15.09 -4.72
N GLY A 193 -5.73 -14.57 -5.55
CA GLY A 193 -5.26 -15.27 -6.76
C GLY A 193 -3.75 -15.20 -6.96
N ARG A 194 -2.99 -14.81 -5.93
CA ARG A 194 -1.53 -14.72 -6.02
C ARG A 194 -0.89 -14.73 -4.65
N LEU A 195 0.27 -15.37 -4.55
CA LEU A 195 1.23 -15.21 -3.47
C LEU A 195 2.46 -14.47 -4.01
N ASP A 196 2.82 -13.36 -3.36
CA ASP A 196 4.06 -12.65 -3.63
C ASP A 196 5.11 -13.00 -2.58
N LEU A 197 6.26 -13.45 -3.05
CA LEU A 197 7.44 -13.69 -2.24
C LEU A 197 8.48 -12.60 -2.52
N GLY A 198 8.65 -11.68 -1.59
CA GLY A 198 9.71 -10.69 -1.59
C GLY A 198 10.98 -11.25 -0.98
N LEU A 199 12.13 -11.04 -1.61
CA LEU A 199 13.43 -11.52 -1.16
C LEU A 199 14.44 -10.37 -1.06
N LYS A 200 15.20 -10.34 0.03
CA LYS A 200 16.33 -9.44 0.20
C LYS A 200 17.61 -10.12 -0.31
N LEU A 201 17.93 -9.84 -1.57
CA LEU A 201 19.10 -10.34 -2.28
C LEU A 201 19.94 -9.13 -2.75
N PRO A 202 20.87 -8.62 -1.93
CA PRO A 202 21.76 -7.53 -2.35
C PRO A 202 22.79 -8.04 -3.38
N GLY A 203 23.09 -7.23 -4.39
CA GLY A 203 24.16 -7.52 -5.37
C GLY A 203 23.84 -8.63 -6.38
N ILE A 204 22.57 -8.99 -6.55
CA ILE A 204 22.11 -9.88 -7.61
C ILE A 204 21.32 -9.04 -8.61
N ASP A 205 21.73 -9.05 -9.87
CA ASP A 205 20.92 -8.52 -10.97
C ASP A 205 19.82 -9.54 -11.29
N GLY A 206 18.57 -9.08 -11.34
CA GLY A 206 17.40 -9.95 -11.47
C GLY A 206 17.53 -10.94 -12.62
N THR A 207 17.30 -12.22 -12.34
CA THR A 207 17.10 -13.26 -13.37
C THR A 207 15.69 -13.13 -13.97
N GLU A 208 15.39 -13.80 -15.09
CA GLU A 208 14.05 -13.76 -15.71
C GLU A 208 12.90 -14.11 -14.75
N ALA A 209 13.19 -14.89 -13.70
CA ALA A 209 12.21 -15.22 -12.67
C ALA A 209 12.09 -14.15 -11.56
N LEU A 210 13.14 -13.36 -11.30
CA LEU A 210 13.20 -12.39 -10.21
C LEU A 210 12.88 -10.98 -10.72
N GLU A 211 11.63 -10.55 -10.55
CA GLU A 211 11.24 -9.16 -10.79
C GLU A 211 11.86 -8.25 -9.72
N ALA A 212 12.25 -7.03 -10.10
CA ALA A 212 12.62 -6.02 -9.13
C ALA A 212 11.41 -5.67 -8.25
N SER A 213 11.60 -5.55 -6.93
CA SER A 213 10.51 -5.22 -5.99
C SER A 213 9.86 -3.87 -6.33
N GLY A 214 10.65 -2.90 -6.79
CA GLY A 214 10.16 -1.58 -7.21
C GLY A 214 9.34 -0.90 -6.12
N SER A 215 8.14 -0.41 -6.48
CA SER A 215 7.22 0.25 -5.56
C SER A 215 6.42 -0.71 -4.65
N TRP A 216 6.55 -2.03 -4.83
CA TRP A 216 5.78 -2.99 -4.04
C TRP A 216 6.25 -3.04 -2.59
N ASN A 217 7.56 -3.09 -2.35
CA ASN A 217 8.13 -3.00 -1.01
C ASN A 217 9.59 -2.54 -1.06
N SER A 218 9.90 -1.42 -0.41
CA SER A 218 11.25 -0.83 -0.41
C SER A 218 12.29 -1.62 0.38
N MET A 219 11.89 -2.66 1.10
CA MET A 219 12.75 -3.37 2.05
C MET A 219 13.23 -4.73 1.55
N VAL A 220 12.79 -5.14 0.37
CA VAL A 220 13.21 -6.34 -0.35
C VAL A 220 13.66 -5.90 -1.74
N THR A 221 14.65 -6.59 -2.31
CA THR A 221 15.25 -6.20 -3.58
C THR A 221 14.51 -6.83 -4.75
N HIS A 222 14.09 -8.09 -4.58
CA HIS A 222 13.40 -8.86 -5.62
C HIS A 222 12.05 -9.37 -5.15
N ARG A 223 11.22 -9.75 -6.12
CA ARG A 223 9.89 -10.30 -5.92
C ARG A 223 9.63 -11.42 -6.91
N LEU A 224 9.08 -12.52 -6.38
CA LEU A 224 8.55 -13.65 -7.13
C LEU A 224 7.03 -13.66 -7.00
N ARG A 225 6.34 -13.88 -8.11
CA ARG A 225 4.88 -13.83 -8.22
C ARG A 225 4.36 -15.22 -8.55
N LEU A 226 3.79 -15.91 -7.56
CA LEU A 226 3.21 -17.23 -7.73
C LEU A 226 1.71 -17.06 -8.00
N ALA A 227 1.27 -17.43 -9.20
CA ALA A 227 -0.13 -17.41 -9.60
C ALA A 227 -0.87 -18.68 -9.16
N ASP A 228 -0.15 -19.81 -9.10
CA ASP A 228 -0.63 -21.10 -8.63
C ASP A 228 0.30 -21.67 -7.52
N PRO A 229 -0.23 -22.43 -6.54
CA PRO A 229 0.59 -23.20 -5.59
C PRO A 229 1.69 -24.05 -6.23
N ALA A 230 1.49 -24.56 -7.45
CA ALA A 230 2.47 -25.33 -8.21
C ALA A 230 3.66 -24.49 -8.71
N ASP A 231 3.54 -23.16 -8.74
CA ASP A 231 4.65 -22.26 -9.10
C ASP A 231 5.75 -22.22 -8.03
N LEU A 232 5.53 -22.86 -6.86
CA LEU A 232 6.56 -23.05 -5.84
C LEU A 232 7.56 -24.12 -6.29
N SER A 233 8.42 -23.74 -7.22
CA SER A 233 9.45 -24.62 -7.77
C SER A 233 10.67 -24.75 -6.83
N PRO A 234 11.53 -25.76 -7.04
CA PRO A 234 12.81 -25.87 -6.34
C PRO A 234 13.68 -24.61 -6.49
N ASP A 235 13.64 -23.94 -7.63
CA ASP A 235 14.41 -22.70 -7.87
C ASP A 235 13.95 -21.56 -6.95
N VAL A 236 12.64 -21.44 -6.72
CA VAL A 236 12.08 -20.46 -5.76
C VAL A 236 12.61 -20.73 -4.35
N LEU A 237 12.69 -22.00 -3.96
CA LEU A 237 13.24 -22.41 -2.66
C LEU A 237 14.75 -22.12 -2.57
N THR A 238 15.51 -22.35 -3.65
CA THR A 238 16.93 -22.00 -3.73
C THR A 238 17.15 -20.48 -3.55
N TRP A 239 16.31 -19.64 -4.17
CA TRP A 239 16.37 -18.19 -3.97
C TRP A 239 16.04 -17.76 -2.54
N LEU A 240 15.05 -18.41 -1.92
CA LEU A 240 14.73 -18.20 -0.51
C LEU A 240 15.92 -18.53 0.39
N GLY A 241 16.61 -19.65 0.10
CA GLY A 241 17.80 -20.05 0.84
C GLY A 241 18.93 -19.04 0.70
N ARG A 242 19.19 -18.57 -0.52
CA ARG A 242 20.19 -17.51 -0.75
C ARG A 242 19.87 -16.22 0.01
N ALA A 243 18.60 -15.82 0.07
CA ALA A 243 18.18 -14.66 0.85
C ALA A 243 18.45 -14.86 2.35
N TYR A 244 18.17 -16.06 2.87
CA TYR A 244 18.44 -16.42 4.26
C TYR A 244 19.94 -16.42 4.61
N ASP A 245 20.79 -16.91 3.70
CA ASP A 245 22.24 -16.95 3.90
C ASP A 245 22.85 -15.55 3.93
N THR A 246 22.33 -14.62 3.12
CA THR A 246 22.79 -13.23 3.05
C THR A 246 22.24 -12.32 4.16
N ALA A 247 21.31 -12.80 4.97
CA ALA A 247 20.64 -12.04 6.03
C ALA A 247 21.34 -12.16 7.39
#